data_AF-A0A8H5UAU2-F1
#
_entry.id   AF-A0A8H5UAU2-F1
#
_cell.length_a   1.000
_cell.length_b   1.000
_cell.length_c   1.000
_cell.angle_alpha   90.00
_cell.angle_beta   90.00
_cell.angle_gamma   90.00
#
_symmetry.space_group_name_H-M   'P 1'
#
loop_
_entity.id
_entity.type
_entity.pdbx_description
1 polymer ?
#
loop_
_entity_poly.entity_id
_entity_poly.type
_entity_poly.pdbx_seq_one_letter_code
_entity_poly.pdbx_strand_id
1 'polypeptide(L)'
;METSMLSGLSVVHPVPTNPAKYDMSRPLTVPPMTTSRTNIGSIPRESFDLEILPVRDDPKPDNASFDHIDDLEMSQPDRPDSNTETVEVAPTIWDPFMNRFRLLSTCLSQVNNALSDGATGALIPYMEKYYGTGYGTVSLIFVGKAIGFITAAVFIDILRAKLGRAKLLGLGQALVTLAYIPIICGAPFIVVVLSFLFIGFSISINVAIGNLFCGGLQNGTFMLGIQHGTYGIGATIGPVVATALVTAANTVWNKYYIITCVLGALTVALGMWSFWRYEQELSPAARQRETAQVGDSVSNSIFLAMNLRIVFLGSLFIFAYQGAEVSISGWVISFLINDRDGDPSSVGYATAGFWAGITIGRFLLSAPAQRIGEKTLVYGLIIGAVAFQLLV
;
A
#
# COMPACT_ATOMS: atom_id res chain seq x y z
N MET A 1 -27.45 67.61 10.08
CA MET A 1 -26.43 66.72 9.49
C MET A 1 -26.96 65.30 9.68
N GLU A 2 -27.97 64.82 8.92
CA GLU A 2 -27.98 64.55 7.46
C GLU A 2 -26.72 63.77 7.01
N THR A 3 -26.75 62.65 6.28
CA THR A 3 -27.79 61.84 5.62
C THR A 3 -27.12 60.54 5.12
N SER A 4 -27.86 59.42 5.09
CA SER A 4 -27.95 58.41 4.00
C SER A 4 -26.67 57.92 3.29
N MET A 5 -26.30 56.63 3.36
CA MET A 5 -26.71 55.57 2.41
C MET A 5 -26.36 55.81 0.92
N LEU A 6 -25.73 54.77 0.32
CA LEU A 6 -25.60 54.41 -1.12
C LEU A 6 -24.30 54.75 -1.89
N SER A 7 -23.49 53.72 -2.12
CA SER A 7 -22.85 53.30 -3.40
C SER A 7 -21.76 52.28 -3.04
N GLY A 8 -21.81 50.98 -3.38
CA GLY A 8 -22.38 50.35 -4.56
C GLY A 8 -21.44 50.58 -5.73
N LEU A 9 -20.44 49.71 -5.91
CA LEU A 9 -19.85 49.33 -7.21
C LEU A 9 -18.83 48.20 -7.04
N SER A 10 -19.18 47.06 -7.61
CA SER A 10 -18.33 45.91 -7.91
C SER A 10 -17.14 46.33 -8.76
N VAL A 11 -15.92 45.98 -8.34
CA VAL A 11 -14.76 46.03 -9.23
C VAL A 11 -14.86 44.84 -10.18
N VAL A 12 -15.46 45.08 -11.35
CA VAL A 12 -15.42 44.18 -12.49
C VAL A 12 -14.02 44.28 -13.09
N HIS A 13 -13.22 43.22 -12.97
CA HIS A 13 -12.00 43.10 -13.75
C HIS A 13 -12.35 42.90 -15.23
N PRO A 14 -11.76 43.67 -16.16
CA PRO A 14 -12.03 43.49 -17.58
C PRO A 14 -11.52 42.13 -18.05
N VAL A 15 -12.42 41.38 -18.72
CA VAL A 15 -12.10 40.18 -19.49
C VAL A 15 -11.13 40.57 -20.62
N PRO A 16 -9.95 39.94 -20.75
CA PRO A 16 -9.09 40.17 -21.90
C PRO A 16 -9.76 39.61 -23.17
N THR A 17 -10.29 40.50 -24.00
CA THR A 17 -10.70 40.20 -25.37
C THR A 17 -9.46 40.09 -26.25
N ASN A 18 -8.82 38.92 -26.25
CA ASN A 18 -7.90 38.56 -27.31
C ASN A 18 -8.09 37.08 -27.63
N PRO A 19 -8.56 36.70 -28.84
CA PRO A 19 -8.63 35.29 -29.19
C PRO A 19 -7.20 34.74 -29.26
N ALA A 20 -6.84 33.93 -28.27
CA ALA A 20 -5.59 33.18 -28.31
C ALA A 20 -5.59 32.34 -29.59
N LYS A 21 -4.55 32.50 -30.42
CA LYS A 21 -4.29 31.63 -31.56
C LYS A 21 -4.28 30.19 -31.05
N TYR A 22 -5.25 29.39 -31.49
CA TYR A 22 -5.25 27.95 -31.27
C TYR A 22 -4.01 27.35 -31.93
N ASP A 23 -3.06 26.92 -31.12
CA ASP A 23 -1.94 26.11 -31.55
C ASP A 23 -2.47 24.69 -31.86
N MET A 24 -2.72 24.42 -33.15
CA MET A 24 -3.24 23.13 -33.64
C MET A 24 -2.20 21.99 -33.59
N SER A 25 -1.05 22.18 -32.94
CA SER A 25 -0.01 21.15 -32.82
C SER A 25 -0.11 20.26 -31.58
N ARG A 26 -1.04 20.52 -30.64
CA ARG A 26 -1.27 19.66 -29.47
C ARG A 26 -2.25 18.52 -29.77
N PRO A 27 -1.91 17.24 -29.50
CA PRO A 27 -2.88 16.16 -29.56
C PRO A 27 -3.99 16.38 -28.52
N LEU A 28 -5.24 16.16 -28.92
CA LEU A 28 -6.43 16.28 -28.06
C LEU A 28 -6.35 15.28 -26.89
N THR A 29 -5.96 15.75 -25.72
CA THR A 29 -6.06 14.98 -24.48
C THR A 29 -7.54 14.81 -24.11
N VAL A 30 -7.93 13.56 -23.85
CA VAL A 30 -9.23 13.18 -23.29
C VAL A 30 -9.49 14.00 -22.01
N PRO A 31 -10.69 14.57 -21.81
CA PRO A 31 -11.00 15.34 -20.61
C PRO A 31 -10.86 14.47 -19.34
N PRO A 32 -10.37 15.03 -18.23
CA PRO A 32 -10.10 14.28 -17.01
C PRO A 32 -11.41 13.74 -16.41
N MET A 33 -11.44 12.43 -16.15
CA MET A 33 -12.53 11.76 -15.45
C MET A 33 -12.48 12.18 -13.96
N THR A 34 -13.48 12.95 -13.53
CA THR A 34 -13.66 13.36 -12.14
C THR A 34 -14.20 12.18 -11.33
N THR A 35 -13.56 11.86 -10.21
CA THR A 35 -14.05 10.86 -9.26
C THR A 35 -14.41 11.57 -7.97
N SER A 36 -15.70 11.61 -7.63
CA SER A 36 -16.17 12.05 -6.32
C SER A 36 -15.85 10.98 -5.28
N ARG A 37 -15.29 11.36 -4.14
CA ARG A 37 -15.16 10.50 -2.95
C ARG A 37 -16.10 11.02 -1.88
N THR A 38 -17.21 10.33 -1.66
CA THR A 38 -18.20 10.64 -0.64
C THR A 38 -17.61 10.45 0.77
N ASN A 39 -17.80 11.45 1.64
CA ASN A 39 -17.55 11.37 3.08
C ASN A 39 -18.70 10.62 3.75
N ILE A 40 -18.46 9.47 4.36
CA ILE A 40 -19.38 8.91 5.36
C ILE A 40 -19.00 9.53 6.70
N GLY A 41 -19.60 10.67 7.04
CA GLY A 41 -19.19 11.40 8.24
C GLY A 41 -19.96 12.68 8.55
N SER A 42 -21.27 12.73 8.32
CA SER A 42 -22.15 13.70 8.98
C SER A 42 -23.61 13.37 8.69
N ILE A 43 -24.24 12.57 9.56
CA ILE A 43 -25.71 12.52 9.62
C ILE A 43 -26.12 13.56 10.68
N PRO A 44 -26.84 14.63 10.32
CA PRO A 44 -27.51 15.47 11.31
C PRO A 44 -28.58 14.63 12.02
N ARG A 45 -28.55 14.58 13.35
CA ARG A 45 -29.62 13.99 14.15
C ARG A 45 -30.88 14.85 13.99
N GLU A 46 -31.80 14.46 13.11
CA GLU A 46 -33.19 14.90 13.19
C GLU A 46 -33.94 13.98 14.16
N SER A 47 -34.51 14.58 15.21
CA SER A 47 -35.40 13.93 16.16
C SER A 47 -36.74 13.62 15.47
N PHE A 48 -37.05 12.34 15.27
CA PHE A 48 -38.37 11.92 14.81
C PHE A 48 -39.32 11.74 16.01
N ASP A 49 -40.28 12.65 16.15
CA ASP A 49 -41.47 12.43 16.98
C ASP A 49 -42.38 11.40 16.31
N LEU A 50 -42.80 10.38 17.06
CA LEU A 50 -43.66 9.30 16.60
C LEU A 50 -45.11 9.80 16.54
N GLU A 51 -45.56 10.22 15.36
CA GLU A 51 -46.96 10.54 15.10
C GLU A 51 -47.72 9.30 14.59
N ILE A 52 -48.89 9.06 15.19
CA ILE A 52 -49.72 7.86 15.02
C ILE A 52 -50.40 7.88 13.65
N LEU A 53 -50.16 6.85 12.82
CA LEU A 53 -50.78 6.69 11.50
C LEU A 53 -52.27 6.32 11.59
N PRO A 54 -53.18 7.00 10.84
CA PRO A 54 -54.49 6.46 10.58
C PRO A 54 -54.48 5.51 9.38
N VAL A 55 -55.12 4.36 9.56
CA VAL A 55 -55.39 3.31 8.57
C VAL A 55 -56.21 3.86 7.41
N ARG A 56 -55.83 3.53 6.16
CA ARG A 56 -56.68 3.75 4.99
C ARG A 56 -56.53 2.60 4.00
N ASP A 57 -57.68 2.01 3.65
CA ASP A 57 -57.88 0.84 2.79
C ASP A 57 -57.43 1.06 1.33
N ASP A 58 -56.84 0.00 0.76
CA ASP A 58 -56.38 -0.12 -0.63
C ASP A 58 -57.53 -0.17 -1.66
N PRO A 59 -57.23 0.19 -2.92
CA PRO A 59 -57.55 -0.71 -4.03
C PRO A 59 -56.33 -1.03 -4.91
N LYS A 60 -56.22 -2.31 -5.29
CA LYS A 60 -55.26 -2.96 -6.21
C LYS A 60 -55.74 -2.88 -7.68
N PRO A 61 -54.97 -3.35 -8.68
CA PRO A 61 -53.63 -3.00 -9.18
C PRO A 61 -53.67 -2.50 -10.65
N ASP A 62 -52.54 -2.05 -11.21
CA ASP A 62 -52.20 -2.41 -12.59
C ASP A 62 -50.70 -2.24 -12.90
N ASN A 63 -50.18 -3.24 -13.61
CA ASN A 63 -48.90 -3.33 -14.32
C ASN A 63 -47.62 -3.58 -13.50
N ALA A 64 -47.29 -4.87 -13.43
CA ALA A 64 -45.95 -5.37 -13.17
C ALA A 64 -44.98 -5.01 -14.32
N SER A 65 -43.77 -4.57 -13.97
CA SER A 65 -42.55 -4.96 -14.68
C SER A 65 -41.28 -4.59 -13.90
N PHE A 66 -40.53 -5.65 -13.55
CA PHE A 66 -39.13 -5.75 -13.15
C PHE A 66 -38.67 -5.12 -11.83
N ASP A 67 -38.55 -5.99 -10.81
CA ASP A 67 -37.64 -5.83 -9.69
C ASP A 67 -36.21 -5.64 -10.21
N HIS A 68 -35.71 -4.40 -10.17
CA HIS A 68 -34.29 -4.18 -10.00
C HIS A 68 -33.99 -4.46 -8.54
N ILE A 69 -33.39 -5.62 -8.27
CA ILE A 69 -32.63 -5.82 -7.03
C ILE A 69 -31.50 -4.80 -7.11
N ASP A 70 -31.63 -3.70 -6.36
CA ASP A 70 -30.59 -2.70 -6.21
C ASP A 70 -29.32 -3.40 -5.70
N ASP A 71 -28.37 -3.60 -6.62
CA ASP A 71 -27.04 -4.07 -6.29
C ASP A 71 -26.35 -2.95 -5.51
N LEU A 72 -26.32 -3.08 -4.18
CA LEU A 72 -25.69 -2.13 -3.24
C LEU A 72 -24.19 -1.90 -3.50
N GLU A 73 -23.60 -2.61 -4.46
CA GLU A 73 -22.21 -2.45 -4.92
C GLU A 73 -22.06 -1.46 -6.11
N MET A 74 -23.15 -1.01 -6.73
CA MET A 74 -23.07 0.08 -7.72
C MET A 74 -23.09 1.44 -7.02
N SER A 75 -21.94 1.89 -6.54
CA SER A 75 -21.76 3.30 -6.19
C SER A 75 -21.82 4.15 -7.48
N GLN A 76 -23.02 4.57 -7.89
CA GLN A 76 -23.13 5.74 -8.76
C GLN A 76 -22.62 6.95 -7.97
N PRO A 77 -21.69 7.74 -8.49
CA PRO A 77 -21.27 8.96 -7.82
C PRO A 77 -22.49 9.90 -7.73
N ASP A 78 -22.77 10.40 -6.53
CA ASP A 78 -23.78 11.42 -6.30
C ASP A 78 -23.55 12.62 -7.23
N ARG A 79 -24.66 13.16 -7.74
CA ARG A 79 -24.65 14.34 -8.60
C ARG A 79 -24.13 15.52 -7.76
N PRO A 80 -23.10 16.27 -8.20
CA PRO A 80 -22.50 17.30 -7.36
C PRO A 80 -23.47 18.43 -7.09
N ASP A 81 -23.72 18.71 -5.81
CA ASP A 81 -24.46 19.89 -5.36
C ASP A 81 -23.64 21.16 -5.63
N SER A 82 -24.24 22.05 -6.42
CA SER A 82 -23.57 23.20 -7.04
C SER A 82 -22.96 24.27 -6.10
N ASN A 83 -23.09 24.14 -4.77
CA ASN A 83 -22.84 25.27 -3.86
C ASN A 83 -21.77 25.09 -2.76
N THR A 84 -21.08 23.94 -2.62
CA THR A 84 -20.04 23.84 -1.57
C THR A 84 -18.82 22.95 -1.84
N GLU A 85 -18.72 22.27 -2.97
CA GLU A 85 -17.56 21.40 -3.24
C GLU A 85 -16.64 22.00 -4.31
N THR A 86 -15.51 22.57 -3.86
CA THR A 86 -14.35 22.70 -4.74
C THR A 86 -13.90 21.29 -5.12
N VAL A 87 -14.27 20.83 -6.32
CA VAL A 87 -13.85 19.54 -6.89
C VAL A 87 -12.33 19.56 -7.04
N GLU A 88 -11.62 19.00 -6.06
CA GLU A 88 -10.17 18.92 -6.06
C GLU A 88 -9.74 17.72 -6.90
N VAL A 89 -9.07 17.99 -8.04
CA VAL A 89 -8.52 16.95 -8.88
C VAL A 89 -7.37 16.28 -8.14
N ALA A 90 -7.48 14.98 -7.89
CA ALA A 90 -6.41 14.20 -7.28
C ALA A 90 -5.10 14.37 -8.09
N PRO A 91 -3.95 14.57 -7.42
CA PRO A 91 -2.68 14.77 -8.10
C PRO A 91 -2.37 13.59 -9.02
N THR A 92 -1.78 13.89 -10.17
CA THR A 92 -1.42 12.86 -11.15
C THR A 92 0.05 12.45 -10.96
N ILE A 93 0.49 11.41 -11.66
CA ILE A 93 1.92 11.04 -11.68
C ILE A 93 2.79 12.15 -12.29
N TRP A 94 2.18 12.94 -13.18
CA TRP A 94 2.86 13.96 -13.97
C TRP A 94 2.86 15.33 -13.30
N ASP A 95 1.91 15.56 -12.39
CA ASP A 95 1.75 16.83 -11.69
C ASP A 95 1.49 16.61 -10.19
N PRO A 96 2.34 17.15 -9.29
CA PRO A 96 3.61 17.84 -9.57
C PRO A 96 4.64 16.94 -10.27
N PHE A 97 5.55 17.54 -11.04
CA PHE A 97 6.61 16.83 -11.80
C PHE A 97 7.44 15.85 -10.94
N MET A 98 7.55 16.12 -9.63
CA MET A 98 8.25 15.25 -8.70
C MET A 98 7.55 13.92 -8.42
N ASN A 99 6.26 13.78 -8.70
CA ASN A 99 5.47 12.58 -8.40
C ASN A 99 5.98 11.33 -9.14
N ARG A 100 6.48 11.47 -10.37
CA ARG A 100 7.11 10.34 -11.08
C ARG A 100 8.36 9.80 -10.39
N PHE A 101 9.16 10.69 -9.79
CA PHE A 101 10.36 10.31 -9.04
C PHE A 101 10.00 9.77 -7.65
N ARG A 102 8.92 10.27 -7.05
CA ARG A 102 8.36 9.71 -5.81
C ARG A 102 7.87 8.28 -6.03
N LEU A 103 7.13 8.04 -7.12
CA LEU A 103 6.70 6.70 -7.51
C LEU A 103 7.89 5.78 -7.79
N LEU A 104 8.89 6.26 -8.54
CA LEU A 104 10.12 5.49 -8.75
C LEU A 104 10.81 5.15 -7.43
N SER A 105 10.89 6.11 -6.50
CA SER A 105 11.50 5.91 -5.19
C SER A 105 10.74 4.90 -4.34
N THR A 106 9.40 4.95 -4.30
CA THR A 106 8.59 4.00 -3.52
C THR A 106 8.65 2.60 -4.13
N CYS A 107 8.62 2.49 -5.47
CA CYS A 107 8.83 1.23 -6.18
C CYS A 107 10.21 0.63 -5.89
N LEU A 108 11.28 1.42 -5.98
CA LEU A 108 12.64 0.95 -5.70
C LEU A 108 12.80 0.53 -4.23
N SER A 109 12.20 1.29 -3.30
CA SER A 109 12.15 0.91 -1.89
C SER A 109 11.43 -0.41 -1.68
N GLN A 110 10.33 -0.66 -2.41
CA GLN A 110 9.61 -1.92 -2.35
C GLN A 110 10.39 -3.10 -2.93
N VAL A 111 11.12 -2.89 -4.03
CA VAL A 111 12.06 -3.89 -4.56
C VAL A 111 13.11 -4.23 -3.51
N ASN A 112 13.69 -3.23 -2.83
CA ASN A 112 14.69 -3.46 -1.79
C ASN A 112 14.14 -4.25 -0.59
N ASN A 113 12.96 -3.85 -0.09
CA ASN A 113 12.27 -4.57 0.99
C ASN A 113 12.03 -6.04 0.59
N ALA A 114 11.56 -6.25 -0.64
CA ALA A 114 11.24 -7.58 -1.15
C ALA A 114 12.47 -8.46 -1.39
N LEU A 115 13.59 -7.90 -1.85
CA LEU A 115 14.86 -8.61 -1.99
C LEU A 115 15.34 -9.14 -0.63
N SER A 116 15.19 -8.34 0.43
CA SER A 116 15.49 -8.78 1.79
C SER A 116 14.53 -9.87 2.26
N ASP A 117 13.24 -9.69 2.01
CA ASP A 117 12.19 -10.57 2.52
C ASP A 117 12.19 -11.93 1.85
N GLY A 118 12.22 -11.96 0.52
CA GLY A 118 12.22 -13.20 -0.26
C GLY A 118 13.47 -14.05 -0.02
N ALA A 119 14.64 -13.42 0.11
CA ALA A 119 15.88 -14.16 0.34
C ALA A 119 16.03 -14.74 1.74
N THR A 120 15.39 -14.14 2.75
CA THR A 120 15.59 -14.56 4.15
C THR A 120 15.27 -16.04 4.36
N GLY A 121 14.17 -16.54 3.79
CA GLY A 121 13.79 -17.96 3.88
C GLY A 121 14.83 -18.90 3.25
N ALA A 122 15.38 -18.51 2.09
CA ALA A 122 16.41 -19.29 1.39
C ALA A 122 17.73 -19.38 2.15
N LEU A 123 18.02 -18.39 3.00
CA LEU A 123 19.26 -18.30 3.74
C LEU A 123 19.22 -19.04 5.09
N ILE A 124 18.05 -19.46 5.59
CA ILE A 124 17.90 -20.09 6.91
C ILE A 124 18.82 -21.31 7.12
N PRO A 125 18.85 -22.32 6.22
CA PRO A 125 19.69 -23.51 6.43
C PRO A 125 21.18 -23.16 6.56
N TYR A 126 21.60 -22.09 5.88
CA TYR A 126 22.96 -21.60 5.92
C TYR A 126 23.26 -20.79 7.19
N MET A 127 22.27 -20.07 7.73
CA MET A 127 22.39 -19.42 9.05
C MET A 127 22.52 -20.45 10.17
N GLU A 128 21.72 -21.53 10.13
CA GLU A 128 21.80 -22.63 11.10
C GLU A 128 23.21 -23.24 11.12
N LYS A 129 23.75 -23.55 9.94
CA LYS A 129 25.10 -24.10 9.79
C LYS A 129 26.19 -23.12 10.25
N TYR A 130 26.04 -21.83 9.95
CA TYR A 130 27.05 -20.82 10.28
C TYR A 130 27.15 -20.54 11.78
N TYR A 131 26.01 -20.45 12.49
CA TYR A 131 25.98 -20.18 13.93
C TYR A 131 25.98 -21.44 14.79
N GLY A 132 25.80 -22.64 14.20
CA GLY A 132 25.69 -23.89 14.95
C GLY A 132 24.45 -23.93 15.84
N THR A 133 23.39 -23.24 15.45
CA THR A 133 22.14 -23.11 16.22
C THR A 133 21.00 -23.81 15.50
N GLY A 134 20.06 -24.37 16.27
CA GLY A 134 18.89 -25.02 15.70
C GLY A 134 17.87 -24.05 15.08
N TYR A 135 17.03 -24.59 14.22
CA TYR A 135 15.98 -23.91 13.49
C TYR A 135 15.12 -22.95 14.31
N GLY A 136 14.67 -23.38 15.49
CA GLY A 136 13.85 -22.57 16.38
C GLY A 136 14.55 -21.32 16.92
N THR A 137 15.88 -21.31 16.98
CA THR A 137 16.65 -20.10 17.31
C THR A 137 16.78 -19.20 16.09
N VAL A 138 17.06 -19.76 14.91
CA VAL A 138 17.18 -18.99 13.67
C VAL A 138 15.86 -18.30 13.30
N SER A 139 14.72 -18.94 13.56
CA SER A 139 13.39 -18.37 13.29
C SER A 139 13.06 -17.12 14.13
N LEU A 140 13.83 -16.81 15.18
CA LEU A 140 13.69 -15.56 15.93
C LEU A 140 13.88 -14.32 15.06
N ILE A 141 14.54 -14.42 13.90
CA ILE A 141 14.62 -13.30 12.94
C ILE A 141 13.23 -12.88 12.43
N PHE A 142 12.31 -13.83 12.23
CA PHE A 142 10.93 -13.54 11.83
C PHE A 142 10.14 -12.89 12.97
N VAL A 143 10.35 -13.38 14.20
CA VAL A 143 9.72 -12.81 15.41
C VAL A 143 10.19 -11.38 15.63
N GLY A 144 11.51 -11.14 15.59
CA GLY A 144 12.09 -9.80 15.72
C GLY A 144 11.52 -8.85 14.67
N LYS A 145 11.48 -9.28 13.41
CA LYS A 145 10.91 -8.50 12.31
C LYS A 145 9.41 -8.20 12.52
N ALA A 146 8.62 -9.18 12.94
CA ALA A 146 7.20 -8.99 13.22
C ALA A 146 6.96 -7.98 14.34
N ILE A 147 7.71 -8.09 15.45
CA ILE A 147 7.67 -7.13 16.57
C ILE A 147 8.00 -5.72 16.06
N GLY A 148 9.06 -5.58 15.27
CA GLY A 148 9.44 -4.29 14.69
C GLY A 148 8.32 -3.69 13.83
N PHE A 149 7.71 -4.50 12.96
CA PHE A 149 6.63 -4.08 12.07
C PHE A 149 5.39 -3.61 12.82
N ILE A 150 4.94 -4.38 13.82
CA ILE A 150 3.79 -4.04 14.68
C ILE A 150 4.09 -2.78 15.49
N THR A 151 5.30 -2.68 16.07
CA THR A 151 5.72 -1.51 16.83
C THR A 151 5.67 -0.25 15.96
N ALA A 152 6.20 -0.30 14.74
CA ALA A 152 6.10 0.81 13.81
C ALA A 152 4.65 1.21 13.51
N ALA A 153 3.75 0.24 13.28
CA ALA A 153 2.35 0.52 12.98
C ALA A 153 1.64 1.32 14.09
N VAL A 154 2.00 1.10 15.37
CA VAL A 154 1.46 1.86 16.51
C VAL A 154 1.98 3.30 16.52
N PHE A 155 3.24 3.52 16.18
CA PHE A 155 3.88 4.84 16.29
C PHE A 155 3.87 5.66 15.00
N ILE A 156 3.45 5.08 13.87
CA ILE A 156 3.66 5.70 12.55
C ILE A 156 2.91 7.02 12.39
N ASP A 157 1.69 7.13 12.90
CA ASP A 157 0.91 8.37 12.81
C ASP A 157 1.54 9.47 13.65
N ILE A 158 2.02 9.13 14.86
CA ILE A 158 2.72 10.06 15.75
C ILE A 158 4.02 10.54 15.12
N LEU A 159 4.80 9.61 14.55
CA LEU A 159 6.05 9.92 13.86
C LEU A 159 5.81 10.75 12.61
N ARG A 160 4.73 10.46 11.85
CA ARG A 160 4.36 11.21 10.65
C ARG A 160 3.98 12.64 11.02
N ALA A 161 3.19 12.83 12.07
CA ALA A 161 2.80 14.15 12.56
C ALA A 161 4.00 14.99 13.02
N LYS A 162 4.99 14.38 13.69
CA LYS A 162 6.18 15.09 14.19
C LYS A 162 7.25 15.36 13.14
N LEU A 163 7.53 14.39 12.26
CA LEU A 163 8.65 14.45 11.33
C LEU A 163 8.24 14.88 9.92
N GLY A 164 6.95 14.76 9.58
CA GLY A 164 6.47 14.86 8.20
C GLY A 164 6.86 13.64 7.37
N ARG A 165 6.25 13.50 6.19
CA ARG A 165 6.41 12.31 5.32
C ARG A 165 7.85 12.12 4.83
N ALA A 166 8.50 13.20 4.41
CA ALA A 166 9.83 13.16 3.81
C ALA A 166 10.90 12.64 4.78
N LYS A 167 10.96 13.25 5.98
CA LYS A 167 11.94 12.89 7.00
C LYS A 167 11.63 11.51 7.59
N LEU A 168 10.35 11.17 7.75
CA LEU A 168 9.95 9.85 8.23
C LEU A 168 10.35 8.74 7.24
N LEU A 169 10.10 8.94 5.94
CA LEU A 169 10.52 8.00 4.90
C LEU A 169 12.05 7.85 4.89
N GLY A 170 12.78 8.97 4.90
CA GLY A 170 14.25 8.94 4.95
C GLY A 170 14.79 8.26 6.20
N LEU A 171 14.17 8.48 7.36
CA LEU A 171 14.52 7.80 8.61
C LEU A 171 14.31 6.29 8.50
N GLY A 172 13.16 5.85 7.98
CA GLY A 172 12.89 4.42 7.75
C GLY A 172 13.91 3.79 6.80
N GLN A 173 14.19 4.44 5.66
CA GLN A 173 15.16 3.95 4.69
C GLN A 173 16.61 3.95 5.22
N ALA A 174 16.98 4.95 6.03
CA ALA A 174 18.30 4.98 6.67
C ALA A 174 18.42 3.88 7.72
N LEU A 175 17.38 3.68 8.53
CA LEU A 175 17.34 2.67 9.58
C LEU A 175 17.44 1.25 9.00
N VAL A 176 16.73 0.92 7.92
CA VAL A 176 16.87 -0.39 7.27
C VAL A 176 18.27 -0.59 6.70
N THR A 177 18.87 0.45 6.11
CA THR A 177 20.22 0.38 5.54
C THR A 177 21.27 0.13 6.62
N LEU A 178 21.17 0.86 7.74
CA LEU A 178 22.05 0.68 8.89
C LEU A 178 21.86 -0.69 9.56
N ALA A 179 20.63 -1.21 9.58
CA ALA A 179 20.32 -2.53 10.13
C ALA A 179 20.96 -3.67 9.32
N TYR A 180 21.29 -3.48 8.05
CA TYR A 180 22.05 -4.49 7.29
C TYR A 180 23.53 -4.57 7.69
N ILE A 181 24.12 -3.51 8.25
CA ILE A 181 25.56 -3.45 8.54
C ILE A 181 25.99 -4.55 9.52
N PRO A 182 25.35 -4.74 10.70
CA PRO A 182 25.73 -5.81 11.61
C PRO A 182 25.60 -7.21 10.99
N ILE A 183 24.60 -7.41 10.12
CA ILE A 183 24.38 -8.68 9.41
C ILE A 183 25.57 -8.95 8.48
N ILE A 184 25.95 -7.98 7.66
CA ILE A 184 27.09 -8.08 6.71
C ILE A 184 28.41 -8.36 7.43
N CYS A 185 28.60 -7.76 8.61
CA CYS A 185 29.77 -7.98 9.45
C CYS A 185 29.80 -9.37 10.11
N GLY A 186 28.73 -10.16 10.03
CA GLY A 186 28.64 -11.46 10.69
C GLY A 186 28.58 -11.33 12.22
N ALA A 187 27.88 -10.32 12.73
CA ALA A 187 27.70 -10.08 14.15
C ALA A 187 27.06 -11.28 14.87
N PRO A 188 27.18 -11.38 16.21
CA PRO A 188 26.53 -12.44 16.97
C PRO A 188 25.04 -12.56 16.66
N PHE A 189 24.48 -13.76 16.70
CA PHE A 189 23.12 -14.02 16.24
C PHE A 189 22.05 -13.13 16.91
N ILE A 190 22.21 -12.80 18.20
CA ILE A 190 21.32 -11.85 18.89
C ILE A 190 21.28 -10.46 18.22
N VAL A 191 22.41 -9.98 17.72
CA VAL A 191 22.51 -8.70 17.00
C VAL A 191 21.84 -8.81 15.63
N VAL A 192 21.90 -9.98 14.99
CA VAL A 192 21.16 -10.26 13.75
C VAL A 192 19.65 -10.17 14.02
N VAL A 193 19.15 -10.80 15.09
CA VAL A 193 17.72 -10.71 15.46
C VAL A 193 17.28 -9.26 15.72
N LEU A 194 18.08 -8.48 16.46
CA LEU A 194 17.83 -7.06 16.67
C LEU A 194 17.87 -6.24 15.37
N SER A 195 18.75 -6.61 14.43
CA SER A 195 18.79 -6.00 13.11
C SER A 195 17.50 -6.26 12.32
N PHE A 196 16.98 -7.49 12.36
CA PHE A 196 15.70 -7.84 11.76
C PHE A 196 14.51 -7.09 12.38
N LEU A 197 14.56 -6.79 13.68
CA LEU A 197 13.58 -5.91 14.32
C LEU A 197 13.58 -4.52 13.70
N PHE A 198 14.74 -3.89 13.54
CA PHE A 198 14.83 -2.58 12.90
C PHE A 198 14.47 -2.62 11.40
N ILE A 199 14.78 -3.71 10.70
CA ILE A 199 14.32 -3.95 9.33
C ILE A 199 12.78 -3.97 9.28
N GLY A 200 12.14 -4.75 10.15
CA GLY A 200 10.67 -4.82 10.21
C GLY A 200 10.01 -3.47 10.51
N PHE A 201 10.55 -2.72 11.47
CA PHE A 201 10.10 -1.38 11.81
C PHE A 201 10.19 -0.43 10.59
N SER A 202 11.30 -0.49 9.87
CA SER A 202 11.55 0.35 8.69
C SER A 202 10.66 -0.01 7.50
N ILE A 203 10.44 -1.30 7.24
CA ILE A 203 9.56 -1.76 6.15
C ILE A 203 8.13 -1.27 6.39
N SER A 204 7.64 -1.33 7.64
CA SER A 204 6.31 -0.82 8.00
C SER A 204 6.14 0.67 7.67
N ILE A 205 7.16 1.49 7.98
CA ILE A 205 7.18 2.91 7.59
C ILE A 205 7.15 3.09 6.07
N ASN A 206 8.02 2.37 5.35
CA ASN A 206 8.13 2.47 3.89
C ASN A 206 6.81 2.09 3.21
N VAL A 207 6.17 1.00 3.64
CA VAL A 207 4.90 0.52 3.10
C VAL A 207 3.78 1.53 3.37
N ALA A 208 3.67 2.05 4.59
CA ALA A 208 2.60 2.99 4.92
C ALA A 208 2.73 4.33 4.19
N ILE A 209 3.94 4.92 4.12
CA ILE A 209 4.16 6.16 3.37
C ILE A 209 3.96 5.93 1.86
N GLY A 210 4.44 4.81 1.32
CA GLY A 210 4.22 4.44 -0.07
C GLY A 210 2.73 4.26 -0.41
N ASN A 211 1.99 3.57 0.45
CA ASN A 211 0.54 3.36 0.28
C ASN A 211 -0.24 4.67 0.37
N LEU A 212 0.12 5.54 1.31
CA LEU A 212 -0.49 6.86 1.45
C LEU A 212 -0.22 7.73 0.21
N PHE A 213 0.99 7.69 -0.33
CA PHE A 213 1.34 8.40 -1.55
C PHE A 213 0.58 7.86 -2.77
N CYS A 214 0.69 6.56 -3.06
CA CYS A 214 0.08 5.96 -4.24
C CYS A 214 -1.45 5.97 -4.19
N GLY A 215 -2.05 5.75 -3.02
CA GLY A 215 -3.50 5.80 -2.81
C GLY A 215 -4.11 7.20 -2.92
N GLY A 216 -3.27 8.24 -2.79
CA GLY A 216 -3.63 9.64 -2.96
C GLY A 216 -3.54 10.16 -4.40
N LEU A 217 -2.95 9.39 -5.33
CA LEU A 217 -2.85 9.76 -6.74
C LEU A 217 -4.14 9.44 -7.50
N GLN A 218 -4.34 10.10 -8.65
CA GLN A 218 -5.35 9.70 -9.62
C GLN A 218 -5.13 8.24 -10.05
N ASN A 219 -6.21 7.44 -10.11
CA ASN A 219 -6.14 5.99 -10.30
C ASN A 219 -5.33 5.27 -9.20
N GLY A 220 -5.52 5.64 -7.93
CA GLY A 220 -4.75 5.12 -6.80
C GLY A 220 -4.67 3.59 -6.71
N THR A 221 -5.75 2.87 -7.07
CA THR A 221 -5.75 1.39 -7.12
C THR A 221 -4.72 0.85 -8.11
N PHE A 222 -4.63 1.45 -9.30
CA PHE A 222 -3.64 1.05 -10.32
C PHE A 222 -2.21 1.42 -9.87
N MET A 223 -2.03 2.57 -9.24
CA MET A 223 -0.73 2.98 -8.69
C MET A 223 -0.24 2.07 -7.57
N LEU A 224 -1.12 1.70 -6.64
CA LEU A 224 -0.86 0.69 -5.61
C LEU A 224 -0.52 -0.66 -6.25
N GLY A 225 -1.23 -1.03 -7.32
CA GLY A 225 -0.94 -2.22 -8.12
C GLY A 225 0.49 -2.23 -8.69
N ILE A 226 0.94 -1.13 -9.29
CA ILE A 226 2.33 -0.98 -9.76
C ILE A 226 3.30 -1.11 -8.59
N GLN A 227 3.08 -0.37 -7.50
CA GLN A 227 3.97 -0.36 -6.34
C GLN A 227 4.13 -1.77 -5.75
N HIS A 228 3.02 -2.48 -5.48
CA HIS A 228 3.07 -3.85 -4.96
C HIS A 228 3.52 -4.87 -6.01
N GLY A 229 3.32 -4.61 -7.30
CA GLY A 229 3.88 -5.42 -8.37
C GLY A 229 5.41 -5.41 -8.37
N THR A 230 6.03 -4.24 -8.12
CA THR A 230 7.49 -4.15 -8.01
C THR A 230 8.06 -4.86 -6.78
N TYR A 231 7.29 -4.95 -5.69
CA TYR A 231 7.64 -5.82 -4.55
C TYR A 231 7.78 -7.28 -5.01
N GLY A 232 6.81 -7.79 -5.76
CA GLY A 232 6.87 -9.17 -6.27
C GLY A 232 8.10 -9.47 -7.13
N ILE A 233 8.57 -8.49 -7.92
CA ILE A 233 9.81 -8.60 -8.70
C ILE A 233 11.02 -8.82 -7.76
N GLY A 234 11.17 -7.99 -6.73
CA GLY A 234 12.26 -8.14 -5.76
C GLY A 234 12.18 -9.46 -4.98
N ALA A 235 10.97 -9.89 -4.62
CA ALA A 235 10.75 -11.15 -3.90
C ALA A 235 11.02 -12.39 -4.77
N THR A 236 10.90 -12.26 -6.10
CA THR A 236 11.27 -13.31 -7.06
C THR A 236 12.79 -13.37 -7.25
N ILE A 237 13.45 -12.21 -7.41
CA ILE A 237 14.90 -12.13 -7.64
C ILE A 237 15.70 -12.52 -6.39
N GLY A 238 15.21 -12.16 -5.20
CA GLY A 238 15.94 -12.34 -3.94
C GLY A 238 16.38 -13.79 -3.68
N PRO A 239 15.47 -14.78 -3.63
CA PRO A 239 15.81 -16.18 -3.43
C PRO A 239 16.78 -16.72 -4.49
N VAL A 240 16.62 -16.33 -5.76
CA VAL A 240 17.49 -16.79 -6.86
C VAL A 240 18.92 -16.28 -6.67
N VAL A 241 19.08 -14.99 -6.40
CA VAL A 241 20.40 -14.38 -6.17
C VAL A 241 21.03 -14.93 -4.89
N ALA A 242 20.25 -15.07 -3.81
CA ALA A 242 20.72 -15.64 -2.55
C ALA A 242 21.21 -17.09 -2.73
N THR A 243 20.43 -17.92 -3.44
CA THR A 243 20.80 -19.30 -3.74
C THR A 243 22.06 -19.35 -4.58
N ALA A 244 22.13 -18.61 -5.70
CA ALA A 244 23.30 -18.58 -6.57
C ALA A 244 24.58 -18.10 -5.85
N LEU A 245 24.45 -17.12 -4.95
CA LEU A 245 25.58 -16.60 -4.19
C LEU A 245 26.15 -17.65 -3.22
N VAL A 246 25.28 -18.42 -2.58
CA VAL A 246 25.72 -19.43 -1.61
C VAL A 246 26.17 -20.72 -2.29
N THR A 247 25.52 -21.14 -3.39
CA THR A 247 25.80 -22.44 -4.03
C THR A 247 26.80 -22.35 -5.16
N ALA A 248 26.67 -21.39 -6.07
CA ALA A 248 27.56 -21.26 -7.23
C ALA A 248 28.82 -20.45 -6.92
N ALA A 249 28.67 -19.34 -6.18
CA ALA A 249 29.81 -18.50 -5.78
C ALA A 249 30.45 -18.95 -4.45
N ASN A 250 29.93 -20.00 -3.80
CA ASN A 250 30.41 -20.56 -2.53
C ASN A 250 30.68 -19.49 -1.45
N THR A 251 29.84 -18.47 -1.42
CA THR A 251 30.01 -17.30 -0.55
C THR A 251 29.16 -17.46 0.71
N VAL A 252 29.64 -16.90 1.82
CA VAL A 252 28.90 -16.89 3.10
C VAL A 252 27.59 -16.11 2.94
N TRP A 253 26.50 -16.64 3.49
CA TRP A 253 25.13 -16.09 3.40
C TRP A 253 25.04 -14.60 3.72
N ASN A 254 25.83 -14.11 4.67
CA ASN A 254 25.79 -12.72 5.13
C ASN A 254 26.19 -11.70 4.05
N LYS A 255 26.96 -12.11 3.04
CA LYS A 255 27.36 -11.24 1.92
C LYS A 255 26.21 -10.88 0.99
N TYR A 256 25.13 -11.66 0.97
CA TYR A 256 23.92 -11.32 0.23
C TYR A 256 23.38 -9.94 0.62
N TYR A 257 23.41 -9.60 1.91
CA TYR A 257 22.89 -8.33 2.43
C TYR A 257 23.70 -7.10 2.00
N ILE A 258 24.87 -7.27 1.36
CA ILE A 258 25.58 -6.16 0.70
C ILE A 258 24.72 -5.59 -0.44
N ILE A 259 24.05 -6.46 -1.20
CA ILE A 259 23.19 -6.05 -2.32
C ILE A 259 22.03 -5.18 -1.80
N THR A 260 21.36 -5.63 -0.74
CA THR A 260 20.25 -4.88 -0.12
C THR A 260 20.73 -3.61 0.59
N CYS A 261 21.95 -3.59 1.11
CA CYS A 261 22.53 -2.39 1.72
C CYS A 261 22.87 -1.32 0.67
N VAL A 262 23.48 -1.71 -0.47
CA VAL A 262 23.80 -0.78 -1.56
C VAL A 262 22.52 -0.20 -2.15
N LEU A 263 21.52 -1.05 -2.40
CA LEU A 263 20.22 -0.60 -2.89
C LEU A 263 19.49 0.25 -1.84
N GLY A 264 19.61 -0.10 -0.56
CA GLY A 264 19.16 0.72 0.57
C GLY A 264 19.71 2.14 0.53
N ALA A 265 21.03 2.31 0.38
CA ALA A 265 21.66 3.62 0.28
C ALA A 265 21.13 4.46 -0.90
N LEU A 266 20.90 3.82 -2.06
CA LEU A 266 20.28 4.47 -3.23
C LEU A 266 18.84 4.91 -2.94
N THR A 267 18.06 4.06 -2.28
CA THR A 267 16.67 4.39 -1.92
C THR A 267 16.59 5.53 -0.92
N VAL A 268 17.51 5.62 0.06
CA VAL A 268 17.62 6.77 0.98
C VAL A 268 17.84 8.08 0.20
N ALA A 269 18.80 8.09 -0.72
CA ALA A 269 19.14 9.28 -1.49
C ALA A 269 17.96 9.74 -2.36
N LEU A 270 17.34 8.80 -3.10
CA LEU A 270 16.18 9.08 -3.96
C LEU A 270 14.93 9.43 -3.17
N GLY A 271 14.67 8.79 -2.03
CA GLY A 271 13.52 9.04 -1.16
C GLY A 271 13.59 10.43 -0.54
N MET A 272 14.73 10.77 0.05
CA MET A 272 14.95 12.09 0.62
C MET A 272 14.86 13.19 -0.44
N TRP A 273 15.48 13.01 -1.59
CA TRP A 273 15.41 13.98 -2.69
C TRP A 273 14.00 14.15 -3.25
N SER A 274 13.29 13.05 -3.52
CA SER A 274 11.97 13.10 -4.16
C SER A 274 10.85 13.58 -3.23
N PHE A 275 10.91 13.27 -1.93
CA PHE A 275 9.90 13.66 -0.96
C PHE A 275 10.22 14.96 -0.21
N TRP A 276 11.42 15.56 -0.35
CA TRP A 276 11.85 16.73 0.46
C TRP A 276 10.82 17.86 0.56
N ARG A 277 10.18 18.22 -0.55
CA ARG A 277 9.19 19.32 -0.64
C ARG A 277 7.74 18.85 -0.69
N TYR A 278 7.49 17.58 -0.38
CA TYR A 278 6.17 16.96 -0.53
C TYR A 278 5.06 17.74 0.19
N GLU A 279 5.30 18.16 1.43
CA GLU A 279 4.33 18.89 2.24
C GLU A 279 4.02 20.31 1.72
N GLN A 280 4.97 20.92 1.02
CA GLN A 280 4.84 22.27 0.48
C GLN A 280 4.06 22.28 -0.84
N GLU A 281 4.15 21.18 -1.59
CA GLU A 281 3.46 20.96 -2.86
C GLU A 281 2.01 20.48 -2.68
N LEU A 282 1.63 20.05 -1.47
CA LEU A 282 0.24 19.75 -1.14
C LEU A 282 -0.60 21.03 -1.18
N SER A 283 -1.75 20.96 -1.85
CA SER A 283 -2.76 22.02 -1.85
C SER A 283 -3.14 22.42 -0.42
N PRO A 284 -3.45 23.71 -0.16
CA PRO A 284 -3.89 24.17 1.16
C PRO A 284 -5.09 23.38 1.71
N ALA A 285 -6.02 22.98 0.85
CA ALA A 285 -7.19 22.17 1.22
C ALA A 285 -6.80 20.74 1.64
N ALA A 286 -5.88 20.11 0.91
CA ALA A 286 -5.31 18.81 1.27
C ALA A 286 -4.56 18.86 2.62
N ARG A 287 -3.77 19.91 2.85
CA ARG A 287 -3.08 20.16 4.14
C ARG A 287 -4.08 20.35 5.30
N GLN A 288 -5.18 21.05 5.06
CA GLN A 288 -6.19 21.31 6.09
C GLN A 288 -6.99 20.03 6.45
N ARG A 289 -7.31 19.18 5.47
CA ARG A 289 -7.90 17.86 5.72
C ARG A 289 -6.99 16.96 6.56
N GLU A 290 -5.69 16.93 6.24
CA GLU A 290 -4.74 16.13 7.01
C GLU A 290 -4.54 16.65 8.43
N THR A 291 -4.51 17.97 8.61
CA THR A 291 -4.40 18.58 9.94
C THR A 291 -5.64 18.30 10.79
N ALA A 292 -6.83 18.31 10.19
CA ALA A 292 -8.08 17.96 10.86
C ALA A 292 -8.11 16.48 11.29
N GLN A 293 -7.59 15.57 10.46
CA GLN A 293 -7.50 14.14 10.80
C GLN A 293 -6.51 13.82 11.93
N VAL A 294 -5.50 14.66 12.16
CA VAL A 294 -4.51 14.49 13.23
C VAL A 294 -4.96 15.14 14.56
N GLY A 295 -5.89 16.10 14.50
CA GLY A 295 -6.38 16.87 15.65
C GLY A 295 -7.36 16.11 16.55
N ASP A 296 -8.17 15.21 15.99
CA ASP A 296 -9.01 14.31 16.80
C ASP A 296 -8.15 13.18 17.36
N SER A 297 -8.26 12.90 18.66
CA SER A 297 -7.34 12.03 19.39
C SER A 297 -7.12 10.68 18.66
N VAL A 298 -5.97 10.55 18.00
CA VAL A 298 -5.58 9.44 17.12
C VAL A 298 -5.79 8.06 17.78
N SER A 299 -5.61 8.00 19.11
CA SER A 299 -5.87 6.79 19.90
C SER A 299 -7.35 6.38 19.87
N ASN A 300 -8.29 7.30 20.11
CA ASN A 300 -9.72 6.96 20.19
C ASN A 300 -10.29 6.56 18.83
N SER A 301 -9.79 7.14 17.73
CA SER A 301 -10.27 6.83 16.38
C SER A 301 -9.89 5.42 15.91
N ILE A 302 -8.69 4.92 16.26
CA ILE A 302 -8.27 3.55 15.92
C ILE A 302 -9.10 2.52 16.72
N PHE A 303 -9.26 2.73 18.03
CA PHE A 303 -10.08 1.84 18.85
C PHE A 303 -11.56 1.86 18.44
N LEU A 304 -12.08 3.03 18.04
CA LEU A 304 -13.42 3.15 17.50
C LEU A 304 -13.59 2.40 16.17
N ALA A 305 -12.61 2.52 15.26
CA ALA A 305 -12.60 1.80 13.99
C ALA A 305 -12.53 0.28 14.20
N MET A 306 -11.77 -0.20 15.20
CA MET A 306 -11.68 -1.62 15.54
C MET A 306 -13.00 -2.21 16.07
N ASN A 307 -13.89 -1.39 16.63
CA ASN A 307 -15.21 -1.83 17.08
C ASN A 307 -16.19 -2.06 15.92
N LEU A 308 -15.86 -1.62 14.70
CA LEU A 308 -16.67 -1.91 13.52
C LEU A 308 -16.44 -3.36 13.08
N ARG A 309 -17.53 -4.15 13.08
CA ARG A 309 -17.50 -5.56 12.70
C ARG A 309 -16.84 -5.80 11.33
N ILE A 310 -17.10 -4.92 10.37
CA ILE A 310 -16.52 -4.98 9.02
C ILE A 310 -15.00 -4.80 9.06
N VAL A 311 -14.49 -3.83 9.84
CA VAL A 311 -13.06 -3.58 9.99
C VAL A 311 -12.37 -4.75 10.68
N PHE A 312 -12.97 -5.27 11.75
CA PHE A 312 -12.43 -6.44 12.44
C PHE A 312 -12.35 -7.65 11.50
N LEU A 313 -13.43 -7.98 10.79
CA LEU A 313 -13.48 -9.13 9.89
C LEU A 313 -12.51 -8.95 8.70
N GLY A 314 -12.43 -7.75 8.14
CA GLY A 314 -11.46 -7.41 7.08
C GLY A 314 -10.01 -7.50 7.56
N SER A 315 -9.71 -7.03 8.77
CA SER A 315 -8.37 -7.13 9.36
C SER A 315 -7.96 -8.58 9.61
N LEU A 316 -8.88 -9.42 10.09
CA LEU A 316 -8.66 -10.85 10.31
C LEU A 316 -8.41 -11.58 8.98
N PHE A 317 -9.18 -11.24 7.94
CA PHE A 317 -8.98 -11.79 6.60
C PHE A 317 -7.59 -11.42 6.05
N ILE A 318 -7.20 -10.14 6.10
CA ILE A 318 -5.88 -9.68 5.63
C ILE A 318 -4.76 -10.33 6.45
N PHE A 319 -4.93 -10.43 7.77
CA PHE A 319 -3.98 -11.11 8.65
C PHE A 319 -3.79 -12.57 8.27
N ALA A 320 -4.88 -13.31 8.06
CA ALA A 320 -4.81 -14.72 7.65
C ALA A 320 -4.19 -14.88 6.26
N TYR A 321 -4.60 -14.06 5.28
CA TYR A 321 -4.07 -14.06 3.92
C TYR A 321 -2.57 -13.75 3.89
N GLN A 322 -2.17 -12.60 4.44
CA GLN A 322 -0.78 -12.16 4.44
C GLN A 322 0.10 -13.07 5.30
N GLY A 323 -0.43 -13.55 6.43
CA GLY A 323 0.22 -14.51 7.30
C GLY A 323 0.50 -15.83 6.60
N ALA A 324 -0.47 -16.37 5.86
CA ALA A 324 -0.29 -17.57 5.04
C ALA A 324 0.74 -17.36 3.93
N GLU A 325 0.66 -16.23 3.20
CA GLU A 325 1.60 -15.88 2.13
C GLU A 325 3.06 -15.86 2.63
N VAL A 326 3.31 -15.12 3.72
CA VAL A 326 4.66 -14.98 4.28
C VAL A 326 5.14 -16.29 4.89
N SER A 327 4.26 -17.05 5.56
CA SER A 327 4.61 -18.35 6.15
C SER A 327 4.98 -19.38 5.09
N ILE A 328 4.23 -19.46 3.98
CA ILE A 328 4.61 -20.35 2.87
C ILE A 328 5.96 -19.92 2.31
N SER A 329 6.15 -18.62 2.01
CA SER A 329 7.39 -18.12 1.41
C SER A 329 8.63 -18.33 2.30
N GLY A 330 8.49 -18.21 3.62
CA GLY A 330 9.61 -18.30 4.54
C GLY A 330 10.03 -19.74 4.85
N TRP A 331 9.11 -20.70 4.75
CA TRP A 331 9.31 -22.05 5.29
C TRP A 331 9.31 -23.13 4.21
N VAL A 332 8.84 -22.82 2.99
CA VAL A 332 8.81 -23.78 1.88
C VAL A 332 10.19 -24.35 1.53
N ILE A 333 11.27 -23.55 1.63
CA ILE A 333 12.63 -24.03 1.33
C ILE A 333 13.08 -25.05 2.38
N SER A 334 12.92 -24.74 3.67
CA SER A 334 13.26 -25.67 4.75
C SER A 334 12.45 -26.97 4.63
N PHE A 335 11.16 -26.88 4.32
CA PHE A 335 10.30 -28.06 4.09
C PHE A 335 10.80 -28.89 2.90
N LEU A 336 11.09 -28.26 1.76
CA LEU A 336 11.56 -28.97 0.57
C LEU A 336 12.90 -29.68 0.81
N ILE A 337 13.83 -29.05 1.54
CA ILE A 337 15.13 -29.65 1.85
C ILE A 337 14.98 -30.80 2.87
N ASN A 338 14.24 -30.58 3.96
CA ASN A 338 14.24 -31.51 5.09
C ASN A 338 13.26 -32.68 4.92
N ASP A 339 12.09 -32.45 4.31
CA ASP A 339 10.99 -33.43 4.24
C ASP A 339 10.79 -34.01 2.84
N ARG A 340 11.38 -33.39 1.80
CA ARG A 340 11.21 -33.79 0.38
C ARG A 340 12.52 -34.05 -0.35
N ASP A 341 13.64 -34.18 0.36
CA ASP A 341 14.98 -34.45 -0.19
C ASP A 341 15.37 -33.47 -1.33
N GLY A 342 14.88 -32.23 -1.26
CA GLY A 342 15.09 -31.21 -2.27
C GLY A 342 16.54 -30.72 -2.28
N ASP A 343 17.14 -30.63 -3.46
CA ASP A 343 18.51 -30.15 -3.62
C ASP A 343 18.63 -28.66 -3.24
N PRO A 344 19.45 -28.28 -2.23
CA PRO A 344 19.71 -26.90 -1.82
C PRO A 344 20.12 -25.96 -2.96
N SER A 345 20.65 -26.49 -4.07
CA SER A 345 21.02 -25.73 -5.25
C SER A 345 19.84 -25.28 -6.11
N SER A 346 18.68 -25.93 -5.97
CA SER A 346 17.51 -25.72 -6.85
C SER A 346 16.24 -25.26 -6.12
N VAL A 347 16.11 -25.55 -4.82
CA VAL A 347 14.92 -25.21 -4.02
C VAL A 347 14.62 -23.70 -3.94
N GLY A 348 15.63 -22.85 -4.14
CA GLY A 348 15.44 -21.40 -4.27
C GLY A 348 14.53 -21.01 -5.45
N TYR A 349 14.54 -21.78 -6.53
CA TYR A 349 13.67 -21.56 -7.70
C TYR A 349 12.19 -21.81 -7.39
N ALA A 350 11.87 -22.70 -6.44
CA ALA A 350 10.47 -22.92 -6.02
C ALA A 350 9.89 -21.67 -5.34
N THR A 351 10.66 -21.03 -4.45
CA THR A 351 10.24 -19.77 -3.80
C THR A 351 10.18 -18.61 -4.78
N ALA A 352 11.12 -18.57 -5.74
CA ALA A 352 11.05 -17.60 -6.83
C ALA A 352 9.78 -17.81 -7.68
N GLY A 353 9.41 -19.05 -7.99
CA GLY A 353 8.18 -19.39 -8.71
C GLY A 353 6.92 -18.96 -7.96
N PHE A 354 6.88 -19.13 -6.64
CA PHE A 354 5.80 -18.65 -5.78
C PHE A 354 5.61 -17.12 -5.90
N TRP A 355 6.68 -16.34 -5.73
CA TRP A 355 6.62 -14.88 -5.87
C TRP A 355 6.37 -14.42 -7.31
N ALA A 356 6.90 -15.13 -8.31
CA ALA A 356 6.66 -14.86 -9.71
C ALA A 356 5.17 -15.06 -10.06
N GLY A 357 4.54 -16.13 -9.56
CA GLY A 357 3.12 -16.39 -9.72
C GLY A 357 2.25 -15.26 -9.15
N ILE A 358 2.55 -14.80 -7.94
CA ILE A 358 1.87 -13.64 -7.31
C ILE A 358 2.08 -12.37 -8.15
N THR A 359 3.29 -12.14 -8.64
CA THR A 359 3.63 -10.96 -9.45
C THR A 359 2.88 -10.95 -10.77
N ILE A 360 2.90 -12.07 -11.49
CA ILE A 360 2.18 -12.26 -12.75
C ILE A 360 0.69 -12.10 -12.51
N GLY A 361 0.15 -12.69 -11.44
CA GLY A 361 -1.24 -12.52 -11.03
C GLY A 361 -1.61 -11.05 -10.83
N ARG A 362 -0.76 -10.28 -10.12
CA ARG A 362 -0.98 -8.85 -9.87
C ARG A 362 -1.02 -8.01 -11.15
N PHE A 363 -0.19 -8.31 -12.16
CA PHE A 363 -0.18 -7.55 -13.41
C PHE A 363 -1.22 -8.03 -14.43
N LEU A 364 -1.45 -9.34 -14.53
CA LEU A 364 -2.33 -9.93 -15.54
C LEU A 364 -3.79 -9.94 -15.12
N LEU A 365 -4.11 -10.11 -13.83
CA LEU A 365 -5.49 -10.24 -13.37
C LEU A 365 -6.19 -8.90 -13.20
N SER A 366 -5.48 -7.78 -13.09
CA SER A 366 -6.09 -6.46 -12.91
C SER A 366 -6.96 -6.02 -14.10
N ALA A 367 -6.56 -6.30 -15.34
CA ALA A 367 -7.35 -5.91 -16.51
C ALA A 367 -8.58 -6.81 -16.77
N PRO A 368 -8.48 -8.14 -16.66
CA PRO A 368 -9.64 -9.04 -16.73
C PRO A 368 -10.61 -8.85 -15.57
N ALA A 369 -10.14 -8.57 -14.35
CA ALA A 369 -11.02 -8.34 -13.19
C ALA A 369 -12.04 -7.22 -13.45
N GLN A 370 -11.59 -6.12 -14.05
CA GLN A 370 -12.46 -4.99 -14.40
C GLN A 370 -13.45 -5.30 -15.53
N ARG A 371 -13.19 -6.33 -16.35
CA ARG A 371 -14.04 -6.71 -17.49
C ARG A 371 -15.03 -7.84 -17.16
N ILE A 372 -14.62 -8.79 -16.34
CA ILE A 372 -15.36 -10.03 -16.06
C ILE A 372 -16.20 -9.91 -14.77
N GLY A 373 -15.88 -8.93 -13.92
CA GLY A 373 -16.48 -8.75 -12.60
C GLY A 373 -15.70 -9.49 -11.51
N GLU A 374 -15.53 -8.85 -10.36
CA GLU A 374 -14.66 -9.32 -9.28
C GLU A 374 -15.12 -10.67 -8.69
N LYS A 375 -16.43 -10.83 -8.46
CA LYS A 375 -17.03 -12.04 -7.88
C LYS A 375 -16.76 -13.29 -8.74
N THR A 376 -16.99 -13.20 -10.05
CA THR A 376 -16.79 -14.31 -10.98
C THR A 376 -15.32 -14.71 -11.06
N LEU A 377 -14.42 -13.72 -11.10
CA LEU A 377 -12.98 -13.98 -11.12
C LEU A 377 -12.52 -14.69 -9.83
N VAL A 378 -13.00 -14.24 -8.67
CA VAL A 378 -12.68 -14.86 -7.38
C VAL A 378 -13.11 -16.32 -7.33
N TYR A 379 -14.34 -16.65 -7.76
CA TYR A 379 -14.79 -18.05 -7.80
C TYR A 379 -13.93 -18.91 -8.73
N GLY A 380 -13.57 -18.39 -9.91
CA GLY A 380 -12.69 -19.10 -10.83
C GLY A 380 -11.30 -19.38 -10.24
N LEU A 381 -10.71 -18.38 -9.55
CA LEU A 381 -9.43 -18.54 -8.87
C LEU A 381 -9.48 -19.53 -7.71
N ILE A 382 -10.58 -19.57 -6.95
CA ILE A 382 -10.78 -20.54 -5.86
C ILE A 382 -10.84 -21.96 -6.43
N ILE A 383 -11.61 -22.20 -7.49
CA ILE A 383 -11.70 -23.52 -8.13
C ILE A 383 -10.32 -23.95 -8.66
N GLY A 384 -9.59 -23.04 -9.31
CA GLY A 384 -8.23 -23.30 -9.77
C GLY A 384 -7.28 -23.65 -8.62
N ALA A 385 -7.34 -22.91 -7.51
CA ALA A 385 -6.52 -23.18 -6.33
C ALA A 385 -6.84 -24.55 -5.72
N VAL A 386 -8.11 -24.93 -5.61
CA VAL A 386 -8.52 -26.27 -5.12
C VAL A 386 -8.00 -27.38 -6.05
N ALA A 387 -8.10 -27.19 -7.37
CA ALA A 387 -7.58 -28.17 -8.33
C ALA A 387 -6.06 -28.36 -8.20
N PHE A 388 -5.30 -27.27 -8.06
CA PHE A 388 -3.86 -27.35 -7.82
C PHE A 388 -3.52 -27.98 -6.48
N GLN A 389 -4.30 -27.70 -5.43
CA GLN A 389 -4.10 -28.30 -4.11
C GLN A 389 -4.34 -29.80 -4.10
N LEU A 390 -5.24 -30.31 -4.95
CA LEU A 390 -5.51 -31.76 -5.09
C LEU A 390 -4.44 -32.51 -5.90
N LEU A 391 -3.60 -31.80 -6.67
CA LEU A 391 -2.49 -32.39 -7.43
C LEU A 391 -1.22 -32.61 -6.60
N VAL A 392 -1.11 -31.95 -5.45
CA VAL A 392 0.02 -31.99 -4.51
C VAL A 392 -0.29 -32.96 -3.37
#